data_AF-A0A956M981-F1
#
_entry.id   AF-A0A956M981-F1
#
_cell.length_a   1.000
_cell.length_b   1.000
_cell.length_c   1.000
_cell.angle_alpha   90.00
_cell.angle_beta   90.00
_cell.angle_gamma   90.00
#
_symmetry.space_group_name_H-M   'P 1'
#
loop_
_entity.id
_entity.type
_entity.pdbx_description
1 polymer ?
#
loop_
_entity_poly.entity_id
_entity_poly.type
_entity_poly.pdbx_seq_one_letter_code
_entity_poly.pdbx_strand_id
1 'polypeptide(L)'
;VTIGSNTQIRAMVSKQEEVIAKTRESLERVKQGITALVRVQINNGSLPQDKEKLLGELKKARVSLEAQEKDQVRYLDELNAQIEALAELAFIQCHDTIFPGVRLHYHTHNFPVRYEIKKETITPHNFYEFR
;
A
#
# COMPACT_ATOMS: atom_id res chain seq x y z
N VAL A 1 13.72 0.22 22.68
CA VAL A 1 12.53 -0.57 22.28
C VAL A 1 12.73 -0.98 20.84
N THR A 2 12.91 -2.27 20.60
CA THR A 2 13.34 -2.77 19.29
C THR A 2 12.17 -2.74 18.32
N ILE A 3 12.26 -1.87 17.31
CA ILE A 3 11.32 -1.68 16.20
C ILE A 3 11.46 -2.88 15.23
N GLY A 4 11.29 -4.12 15.74
CA GLY A 4 11.45 -5.34 14.94
C GLY A 4 10.20 -5.71 14.15
N SER A 5 9.02 -5.38 14.67
CA SER A 5 7.73 -5.72 14.05
C SER A 5 7.44 -4.88 12.80
N ASN A 6 7.93 -3.64 12.75
CA ASN A 6 7.69 -2.72 11.63
C ASN A 6 8.51 -3.11 10.38
N THR A 7 9.71 -3.67 10.54
CA THR A 7 10.56 -4.06 9.40
C THR A 7 10.02 -5.24 8.61
N GLN A 8 9.40 -6.22 9.27
CA GLN A 8 8.85 -7.40 8.59
C GLN A 8 7.59 -7.06 7.79
N ILE A 9 6.67 -6.27 8.37
CA ILE A 9 5.45 -5.86 7.69
C ILE A 9 5.77 -4.93 6.51
N ARG A 10 6.73 -4.00 6.67
CA ARG A 10 7.23 -3.18 5.54
C ARG A 10 7.86 -4.02 4.43
N ALA A 11 8.61 -5.07 4.77
CA ALA A 11 9.15 -5.98 3.77
C ALA A 11 8.04 -6.74 3.02
N MET A 12 6.97 -7.12 3.72
CA MET A 12 5.79 -7.73 3.10
C MET A 12 5.07 -6.76 2.15
N VAL A 13 4.88 -5.50 2.56
CA VAL A 13 4.31 -4.44 1.69
C VAL A 13 5.15 -4.26 0.43
N SER A 14 6.46 -4.07 0.57
CA SER A 14 7.35 -3.89 -0.58
C SER A 14 7.33 -5.10 -1.53
N LYS A 15 7.34 -6.32 -0.99
CA LYS A 15 7.21 -7.54 -1.80
C LYS A 15 5.86 -7.60 -2.52
N GLN A 16 4.78 -7.19 -1.87
CA GLN A 16 3.45 -7.18 -2.46
C GLN A 16 3.33 -6.14 -3.58
N GLU A 17 3.93 -4.97 -3.42
CA GLU A 17 4.04 -3.94 -4.46
C GLU A 17 4.79 -4.47 -5.70
N GLU A 18 5.89 -5.20 -5.51
CA GLU A 18 6.62 -5.84 -6.61
C GLU A 18 5.75 -6.87 -7.35
N VAL A 19 4.95 -7.65 -6.62
CA VAL A 19 4.03 -8.62 -7.23
C VAL A 19 2.98 -7.90 -8.07
N ILE A 20 2.36 -6.83 -7.54
CA ILE A 20 1.40 -6.01 -8.28
C ILE A 20 2.05 -5.41 -9.54
N ALA A 21 3.28 -4.89 -9.43
CA ALA A 21 4.00 -4.34 -10.57
C ALA A 21 4.21 -5.39 -11.69
N LYS A 22 4.62 -6.61 -11.33
CA LYS A 22 4.79 -7.72 -12.28
C LYS A 22 3.46 -8.16 -12.90
N THR A 23 2.38 -8.19 -12.11
CA THR A 23 1.03 -8.48 -12.62
C THR A 23 0.60 -7.43 -13.64
N ARG A 24 0.79 -6.14 -13.34
CA ARG A 24 0.50 -5.03 -14.26
C ARG A 24 1.31 -5.10 -15.55
N GLU A 25 2.60 -5.38 -15.45
CA GLU A 25 3.45 -5.56 -16.63
C GLU A 25 2.95 -6.70 -17.52
N SER A 26 2.60 -7.84 -16.90
CA SER A 26 2.05 -9.00 -17.61
C SER A 26 0.72 -8.67 -18.28
N LEU A 27 -0.12 -7.91 -17.60
CA LEU A 27 -1.43 -7.47 -18.09
C LEU A 27 -1.27 -6.54 -19.30
N GLU A 28 -0.30 -5.62 -19.29
CA GLU A 28 -0.03 -4.78 -20.45
C GLU A 28 0.53 -5.57 -21.64
N ARG A 29 1.40 -6.56 -21.42
CA ARG A 29 1.85 -7.45 -22.50
C ARG A 29 0.67 -8.21 -23.13
N VAL A 30 -0.27 -8.69 -22.31
CA VAL A 30 -1.49 -9.36 -22.80
C VAL A 30 -2.38 -8.40 -23.59
N LYS A 31 -2.60 -7.17 -23.10
CA LYS A 31 -3.36 -6.14 -23.82
C LYS A 31 -2.73 -5.81 -25.18
N GLN A 32 -1.41 -5.62 -25.23
CA GLN A 32 -0.69 -5.39 -26.48
C GLN A 32 -0.86 -6.55 -27.46
N GLY A 33 -0.76 -7.80 -26.98
CA GLY A 33 -1.01 -8.99 -27.79
C GLY A 33 -2.43 -9.04 -28.38
N ILE A 34 -3.45 -8.72 -27.55
CA ILE A 34 -4.84 -8.61 -28.00
C ILE A 34 -4.97 -7.52 -29.07
N THR A 35 -4.42 -6.32 -28.83
CA THR A 35 -4.50 -5.19 -29.77
C THR A 35 -3.83 -5.53 -31.10
N ALA A 36 -2.68 -6.22 -31.08
CA ALA A 36 -1.99 -6.65 -32.28
C ALA A 36 -2.84 -7.63 -33.10
N LEU A 37 -3.43 -8.64 -32.45
CA LEU A 37 -4.29 -9.62 -33.12
C LEU A 37 -5.58 -8.98 -33.66
N VAL A 38 -6.20 -8.08 -32.91
CA VAL A 38 -7.39 -7.33 -33.36
C VAL A 38 -7.06 -6.44 -34.56
N ARG A 39 -5.90 -5.78 -34.59
CA ARG A 39 -5.46 -5.01 -35.78
C ARG A 39 -5.28 -5.90 -37.00
N VAL A 40 -4.69 -7.08 -36.83
CA VAL A 40 -4.57 -8.07 -37.93
C VAL A 40 -5.95 -8.52 -38.41
N GLN A 41 -6.90 -8.74 -37.49
CA GLN A 41 -8.28 -9.09 -37.83
C GLN A 41 -8.97 -8.00 -38.65
N ILE A 42 -8.81 -6.74 -38.26
CA ILE A 42 -9.39 -5.59 -38.96
C ILE A 42 -8.79 -5.47 -40.36
N ASN A 43 -7.48 -5.60 -40.49
CA ASN A 43 -6.79 -5.43 -41.78
C ASN A 43 -7.10 -6.56 -42.77
N ASN A 44 -7.22 -7.80 -42.28
CA ASN A 44 -7.39 -8.99 -43.13
C ASN A 44 -8.85 -9.48 -43.19
N GLY A 45 -9.78 -8.80 -42.52
CA GLY A 45 -11.20 -9.17 -42.39
C GLY A 45 -11.46 -10.40 -41.51
N SER A 46 -10.50 -11.31 -41.38
CA SER A 46 -10.58 -12.51 -40.52
C SER A 46 -9.22 -12.88 -39.96
N LEU A 47 -9.22 -13.57 -38.82
CA LEU A 47 -8.02 -14.17 -38.22
C LEU A 47 -7.99 -15.66 -38.60
N PRO A 48 -6.82 -16.22 -38.94
CA PRO A 48 -6.65 -17.67 -39.01
C PRO A 48 -7.07 -18.33 -37.69
N GLN A 49 -7.65 -19.54 -37.78
CA GLN A 49 -8.24 -20.25 -36.65
C GLN A 49 -7.31 -20.36 -35.42
N ASP A 50 -6.01 -20.59 -35.63
CA ASP A 50 -5.03 -20.67 -34.55
C ASP A 50 -4.86 -19.33 -33.81
N LYS A 51 -4.91 -18.22 -34.55
CA LYS A 51 -4.82 -16.88 -33.96
C LYS A 51 -6.12 -16.45 -33.30
N GLU A 52 -7.27 -16.94 -33.75
CA GLU A 52 -8.55 -16.75 -33.05
C GLU A 52 -8.57 -17.48 -31.71
N LYS A 53 -8.08 -18.72 -31.66
CA LYS A 53 -7.90 -19.46 -30.40
C LYS A 53 -6.99 -18.70 -29.44
N LEU A 54 -5.83 -18.24 -29.93
CA LEU A 54 -4.90 -17.44 -29.14
C LEU A 54 -5.54 -16.14 -28.63
N LEU A 55 -6.33 -15.44 -29.46
CA LEU A 55 -7.06 -14.25 -29.03
C LEU A 55 -8.06 -14.57 -27.91
N GLY A 56 -8.75 -15.71 -28.00
CA GLY A 56 -9.64 -16.21 -26.95
C GLY A 56 -8.90 -16.49 -25.64
N GLU A 57 -7.74 -17.14 -25.72
CA GLU A 57 -6.87 -17.42 -24.57
C GLU A 57 -6.35 -16.13 -23.93
N LEU A 58 -5.88 -15.19 -24.73
CA LEU A 58 -5.40 -13.89 -24.25
C LEU A 58 -6.52 -13.08 -23.57
N LYS A 59 -7.75 -13.12 -24.10
CA LYS A 59 -8.90 -12.48 -23.45
C LYS A 59 -9.22 -13.11 -22.09
N LYS A 60 -9.16 -14.44 -21.98
CA LYS A 60 -9.33 -15.15 -20.70
C LYS A 60 -8.22 -14.80 -19.72
N ALA A 61 -6.97 -14.81 -20.18
CA ALA A 61 -5.81 -14.44 -19.39
C ALA A 61 -5.91 -13.00 -18.88
N ARG A 62 -6.38 -12.06 -19.70
CA ARG A 62 -6.61 -10.67 -19.30
C ARG A 62 -7.59 -10.59 -18.12
N VAL A 63 -8.76 -11.21 -18.23
CA VAL A 63 -9.77 -11.20 -17.16
C VAL A 63 -9.22 -11.82 -15.87
N SER A 64 -8.46 -12.92 -16.00
CA SER A 64 -7.82 -13.57 -14.85
C SER A 64 -6.77 -12.66 -14.19
N LEU A 65 -5.94 -11.98 -14.96
CA LEU A 65 -4.91 -11.06 -14.45
C LEU A 65 -5.53 -9.80 -13.83
N GLU A 66 -6.60 -9.27 -14.40
CA GLU A 66 -7.35 -8.14 -13.82
C GLU A 66 -7.96 -8.51 -12.46
N ALA A 67 -8.51 -9.72 -12.33
CA ALA A 67 -9.01 -10.22 -11.05
C ALA A 67 -7.88 -10.39 -10.02
N GLN A 68 -6.75 -10.99 -10.43
CA GLN A 68 -5.57 -11.15 -9.58
C GLN A 68 -5.01 -9.81 -9.12
N GLU A 69 -4.89 -8.82 -10.00
CA GLU A 69 -4.44 -7.47 -9.64
C GLU A 69 -5.36 -6.86 -8.57
N LYS A 70 -6.68 -6.96 -8.77
CA LYS A 70 -7.66 -6.43 -7.82
C LYS A 70 -7.53 -7.07 -6.43
N ASP A 71 -7.40 -8.40 -6.37
CA ASP A 71 -7.21 -9.10 -5.11
C ASP A 71 -5.88 -8.74 -4.44
N GLN A 72 -4.81 -8.59 -5.23
CA GLN A 72 -3.50 -8.19 -4.73
C GLN A 72 -3.49 -6.76 -4.16
N VAL A 73 -4.20 -5.83 -4.80
CA VAL A 73 -4.38 -4.45 -4.33
C VAL A 73 -5.18 -4.45 -3.03
N ARG A 74 -6.29 -5.19 -2.96
CA ARG A 74 -7.08 -5.30 -1.71
C ARG A 74 -6.22 -5.81 -0.55
N TYR A 75 -5.39 -6.83 -0.81
CA TYR A 75 -4.47 -7.36 0.21
C TYR A 75 -3.41 -6.33 0.65
N LEU A 76 -2.92 -5.50 -0.28
CA LEU A 76 -2.00 -4.41 0.06
C LEU A 76 -2.69 -3.36 0.97
N ASP A 77 -3.94 -3.01 0.67
CA ASP A 77 -4.73 -2.09 1.49
C ASP A 77 -4.96 -2.66 2.91
N GLU A 78 -5.26 -3.96 3.01
CA GLU A 78 -5.38 -4.67 4.30
C GLU A 78 -4.07 -4.63 5.10
N LEU A 79 -2.92 -4.85 4.45
CA LEU A 79 -1.60 -4.75 5.10
C LEU A 79 -1.32 -3.33 5.59
N ASN A 80 -1.64 -2.31 4.79
CA ASN A 80 -1.45 -0.91 5.18
C ASN A 80 -2.34 -0.52 6.36
N ALA A 81 -3.61 -0.94 6.37
CA ALA A 81 -4.51 -0.71 7.50
C ALA A 81 -4.00 -1.37 8.79
N GLN A 82 -3.40 -2.56 8.71
CA GLN A 82 -2.76 -3.20 9.87
C GLN A 82 -1.56 -2.41 10.39
N ILE A 83 -0.75 -1.82 9.49
CA ILE A 83 0.38 -0.95 9.89
C ILE A 83 -0.13 0.28 10.63
N GLU A 84 -1.18 0.93 10.12
CA GLU A 84 -1.78 2.11 10.75
C GLU A 84 -2.33 1.79 12.14
N ALA A 85 -3.11 0.71 12.27
CA ALA A 85 -3.64 0.27 13.56
C ALA A 85 -2.51 -0.04 14.58
N LEU A 86 -1.42 -0.68 14.15
CA LEU A 86 -0.26 -0.92 15.02
C LEU A 86 0.47 0.37 15.41
N ALA A 87 0.54 1.35 14.51
CA ALA A 87 1.14 2.65 14.80
C ALA A 87 0.32 3.44 15.84
N GLU A 88 -1.01 3.41 15.75
CA GLU A 88 -1.91 4.03 16.73
C GLU A 88 -1.76 3.39 18.12
N LEU A 89 -1.73 2.05 18.21
CA LEU A 89 -1.53 1.34 19.47
C LEU A 89 -0.15 1.63 20.10
N ALA A 90 0.91 1.70 19.29
CA ALA A 90 2.24 2.05 19.77
C ALA A 90 2.31 3.49 20.28
N PHE A 91 1.57 4.42 19.67
CA PHE A 91 1.46 5.81 20.10
C PHE A 91 0.74 5.92 21.46
N ILE A 92 -0.34 5.15 21.66
CA ILE A 92 -1.08 5.07 22.93
C ILE A 92 -0.19 4.48 24.04
N GLN A 93 0.57 3.42 23.76
CA GLN A 93 1.43 2.76 24.75
C GLN A 93 2.66 3.60 25.17
N CYS A 94 3.17 4.46 24.29
CA CYS A 94 4.21 5.43 24.65
C CYS A 94 3.69 6.59 25.52
N HIS A 95 2.39 6.88 25.47
CA HIS A 95 1.75 7.88 26.32
C HIS A 95 1.44 7.35 27.73
N ASP A 96 1.06 6.08 27.87
CA ASP A 96 0.63 5.50 29.15
C ASP A 96 1.78 4.88 29.98
N THR A 97 2.96 4.68 29.40
CA THR A 97 4.11 4.13 30.15
C THR A 97 5.02 5.24 30.69
N ILE A 98 4.55 5.97 31.70
CA ILE A 98 5.36 6.94 32.46
C ILE A 98 6.25 6.17 33.45
N PHE A 99 7.45 5.76 33.03
CA PHE A 99 8.52 5.42 33.96
C PHE A 99 9.28 6.72 34.32
N PRO A 100 9.21 7.20 35.58
CA PRO A 100 9.95 8.39 35.98
C PRO A 100 11.45 8.12 35.84
N GLY A 101 12.11 8.85 34.93
CA GLY A 101 13.56 8.78 34.71
C GLY A 101 14.02 8.39 33.30
N VAL A 102 13.11 8.06 32.37
CA VAL A 102 13.50 7.74 30.99
C VAL A 102 13.53 9.01 30.12
N ARG A 103 14.69 9.30 29.52
CA ARG A 103 14.86 10.36 28.50
C ARG A 103 14.51 9.80 27.12
N LEU A 104 13.49 10.36 26.48
CA LEU A 104 13.17 10.06 25.08
C LEU A 104 14.02 10.95 24.18
N HIS A 105 14.88 10.33 23.37
CA HIS A 105 15.64 11.03 22.34
C HIS A 105 14.95 10.84 20.99
N TYR A 106 14.40 11.94 20.46
CA TYR A 106 13.99 12.04 19.06
C TYR A 106 14.86 13.10 18.39
N HIS A 107 15.33 12.81 17.16
CA HIS A 107 16.32 13.57 16.39
C HIS A 107 16.55 15.04 16.85
N THR A 108 17.78 15.32 17.31
CA THR A 108 18.35 16.65 17.63
C THR A 108 17.65 17.54 18.67
N HIS A 109 16.51 17.18 19.25
CA HIS A 109 15.84 18.00 20.27
C HIS A 109 15.54 17.24 21.56
N ASN A 110 15.93 17.85 22.69
CA ASN A 110 15.65 17.34 24.03
C ASN A 110 14.41 18.05 24.57
N PHE A 111 13.31 17.33 24.76
CA PHE A 111 12.14 17.87 25.43
C PHE A 111 12.21 17.56 26.93
N PRO A 112 12.31 18.55 27.82
CA PRO A 112 12.18 18.30 29.25
C PRO A 112 10.71 18.01 29.56
N VAL A 113 10.42 16.81 30.06
CA VAL A 113 9.10 16.47 30.58
C VAL A 113 8.92 17.23 31.90
N ARG A 114 8.15 18.33 31.87
CA ARG A 114 7.68 19.03 33.06
C ARG A 114 6.22 18.67 33.31
N TYR A 115 5.92 18.19 34.50
CA TYR A 115 4.58 17.86 34.93
C TYR A 115 3.81 19.15 35.26
N GLU A 116 2.74 19.41 34.53
CA GLU A 116 1.53 20.02 35.08
C GLU A 116 0.34 19.32 34.42
N ILE A 117 -0.35 18.45 35.19
CA ILE A 117 -1.60 17.84 34.72
C ILE A 117 -2.67 18.94 34.78
N LYS A 118 -2.86 19.66 33.68
CA LYS A 118 -4.12 20.35 33.42
C LYS A 118 -4.90 19.54 32.41
N LYS A 119 -6.04 18.99 32.84
CA LYS A 119 -7.04 18.43 31.94
C LYS A 119 -7.66 19.59 31.18
N GLU A 120 -7.18 19.84 29.97
CA GLU A 120 -7.89 20.68 29.02
C GLU A 120 -8.39 19.79 27.87
N THR A 121 -9.71 19.72 27.76
CA THR A 121 -10.38 19.13 26.59
C THR A 121 -10.23 20.13 25.45
N ILE A 122 -9.27 19.89 24.55
CA ILE A 122 -9.06 20.78 23.41
C ILE A 122 -10.09 20.43 22.32
N THR A 123 -11.10 21.29 22.17
CA THR A 123 -11.96 21.32 20.98
C THR A 123 -11.22 21.96 19.81
N PRO A 124 -11.41 21.47 18.58
CA PRO A 124 -10.55 21.84 17.46
C PRO A 124 -11.05 23.13 16.83
N HIS A 125 -10.64 24.31 17.32
CA HIS A 125 -10.88 25.56 16.58
C HIS A 125 -9.68 26.52 16.65
N ASN A 126 -9.16 26.77 15.45
CA ASN A 126 -8.51 27.99 14.97
C ASN A 126 -7.08 28.32 15.45
N PHE A 127 -6.18 28.27 14.46
CA PHE A 127 -5.04 29.15 14.19
C PHE A 127 -5.05 30.48 14.98
N TYR A 128 -3.87 30.93 15.44
CA TYR A 128 -3.22 32.25 15.20
C TYR A 128 -1.89 32.29 15.98
N GLU A 129 -0.75 32.35 15.29
CA GLU A 129 0.13 33.52 15.06
C GLU A 129 0.88 34.04 16.29
N PHE A 130 2.21 33.92 16.21
CA PHE A 130 3.22 34.29 17.18
C PHE A 130 3.50 35.80 17.19
N ARG A 131 3.68 36.37 18.39
CA ARG A 131 4.68 37.42 18.66
C ARG A 131 5.33 37.17 20.01
#